data_AF-A0A1C6K203-F1
#
_entry.id   AF-A0A1C6K203-F1
#
_cell.length_a   1.000
_cell.length_b   1.000
_cell.length_c   1.000
_cell.angle_alpha   90.00
_cell.angle_beta   90.00
_cell.angle_gamma   90.00
#
_symmetry.space_group_name_H-M   'P 1'
#
loop_
_entity.id
_entity.type
_entity.pdbx_description
1 polymer ?
#
loop_
_entity_poly.entity_id
_entity_poly.type
_entity_poly.pdbx_seq_one_letter_code
_entity_poly.pdbx_strand_id
1 'polypeptide(L)'
;MKKKKKISVQTIIEVMIRAVFFIIYPALFSTAFTGIKLIVEQIIQRASLQWNSFVQTLVVLLVFTIVFGRFFCGFSCAFGTWGDFVYFISSMIRKKRKKKPLKCFSKAGKILRYLKYVVLLVVLLLCIKGYSSAVAVHSPFSAFSRFHQLKMADSLIGTGLFLLVTAGMALEPRFFCRFLCPMGAVFSLMPVLPFSVIKRNRENCIPNCKACNLVCPANLEIPSDKEGDNATSGECFSCGKCIGKCPKQNTHNGLPRRLWLPMLVGKAVILFVIFRILY
;
A
#
# COMPACT_ATOMS: atom_id res chain seq x y z
N MET A 1 18.78 30.24 11.29
CA MET A 1 18.91 28.96 12.04
C MET A 1 18.02 27.86 11.44
N LYS A 2 18.57 26.83 10.79
CA LYS A 2 17.79 25.67 10.32
C LYS A 2 17.36 24.85 11.55
N LYS A 3 16.13 24.98 12.04
CA LYS A 3 15.57 24.10 13.09
C LYS A 3 15.77 22.64 12.65
N LYS A 4 16.69 21.91 13.30
CA LYS A 4 16.83 20.45 13.14
C LYS A 4 15.48 19.84 13.46
N LYS A 5 14.81 19.30 12.44
CA LYS A 5 13.48 18.72 12.55
C LYS A 5 13.61 17.45 13.40
N LYS A 6 13.27 17.53 14.69
CA LYS A 6 13.34 16.39 15.62
C LYS A 6 12.51 15.25 15.02
N ILE A 7 13.14 14.11 14.72
CA ILE A 7 12.45 12.93 14.19
C ILE A 7 11.55 12.42 15.32
N SER A 8 10.27 12.22 15.04
CA SER A 8 9.35 11.72 16.07
C SER A 8 9.61 10.23 16.32
N VAL A 9 9.50 9.79 17.58
CA VAL A 9 9.60 8.38 17.98
C VAL A 9 8.65 7.49 17.15
N GLN A 10 7.46 7.99 16.84
CA GLN A 10 6.48 7.31 15.99
C GLN A 10 7.07 6.99 14.61
N THR A 11 7.74 7.96 13.97
CA THR A 11 8.35 7.77 12.65
C THR A 11 9.46 6.71 12.69
N ILE A 12 10.23 6.64 13.78
CA ILE A 12 11.27 5.63 13.95
C ILE A 12 10.63 4.23 14.03
N ILE A 13 9.60 4.06 14.86
CA ILE A 13 8.89 2.78 15.00
C ILE A 13 8.27 2.34 13.67
N GLU A 14 7.63 3.24 12.93
CA GLU A 14 7.06 2.91 11.61
C GLU A 14 8.13 2.41 10.62
N VAL A 15 9.30 3.05 10.61
CA VAL A 15 10.41 2.68 9.73
C VAL A 15 11.00 1.33 10.14
N MET A 16 11.16 1.09 11.45
CA MET A 16 11.64 -0.19 11.97
C MET A 16 10.70 -1.33 11.59
N ILE A 17 9.39 -1.18 11.78
CA ILE A 17 8.41 -2.19 11.40
C ILE A 17 8.50 -2.50 9.90
N ARG A 18 8.53 -1.46 9.05
CA ARG A 18 8.66 -1.63 7.59
C ARG A 18 9.95 -2.36 7.21
N ALA A 19 11.07 -2.05 7.86
CA ALA A 19 12.36 -2.69 7.60
C ALA A 19 12.35 -4.16 8.01
N VAL A 20 11.80 -4.49 9.18
CA VAL A 20 11.67 -5.88 9.66
C VAL A 20 10.84 -6.71 8.70
N PHE A 21 9.65 -6.24 8.29
CA PHE A 21 8.83 -6.97 7.32
C PHE A 21 9.48 -7.07 5.94
N PHE A 22 10.19 -6.03 5.50
CA PHE A 22 10.90 -6.05 4.22
C PHE A 22 11.99 -7.11 4.18
N ILE A 23 12.74 -7.28 5.27
CA ILE A 23 13.84 -8.24 5.37
C ILE A 23 13.30 -9.66 5.55
N ILE A 24 12.33 -9.85 6.44
CA ILE A 24 11.87 -11.20 6.82
C ILE A 24 10.87 -11.78 5.81
N TYR A 25 9.95 -10.96 5.28
CA TYR A 25 8.85 -11.43 4.43
C TYR A 25 8.72 -10.66 3.09
N PRO A 26 9.79 -10.55 2.27
CA PRO A 26 9.74 -9.81 1.00
C PRO A 26 8.80 -10.44 -0.03
N ALA A 27 8.65 -11.78 0.01
CA ALA A 27 7.82 -12.56 -0.91
C ALA A 27 6.33 -12.60 -0.53
N LEU A 28 5.92 -11.94 0.56
CA LEU A 28 4.55 -12.05 1.04
C LEU A 28 3.52 -11.46 0.06
N PHE A 29 3.94 -10.42 -0.66
CA PHE A 29 3.11 -9.85 -1.71
C PHE A 29 2.99 -10.79 -2.92
N SER A 30 4.10 -11.38 -3.37
CA SER A 30 4.11 -12.25 -4.55
C SER A 30 3.35 -13.55 -4.29
N THR A 31 3.48 -14.12 -3.10
CA THR A 31 2.71 -15.31 -2.68
C THR A 31 1.21 -15.06 -2.69
N ALA A 32 0.75 -13.92 -2.15
CA ALA A 32 -0.66 -13.53 -2.19
C ALA A 32 -1.18 -13.34 -3.63
N PHE A 33 -0.38 -12.70 -4.50
CA PHE A 33 -0.74 -12.51 -5.90
C PHE A 33 -0.82 -13.84 -6.66
N THR A 34 0.13 -14.76 -6.43
CA THR A 34 0.07 -16.13 -6.97
C THR A 34 -1.16 -16.87 -6.47
N GLY A 35 -1.55 -16.69 -5.20
CA GLY A 35 -2.78 -17.26 -4.63
C GLY A 35 -4.02 -16.88 -5.43
N ILE A 36 -4.18 -15.61 -5.81
CA ILE A 36 -5.31 -15.16 -6.64
C ILE A 36 -5.29 -15.86 -8.00
N LYS A 37 -4.12 -15.93 -8.63
CA LYS A 37 -3.95 -16.54 -9.95
C LYS A 37 -4.35 -18.02 -9.94
N LEU A 38 -3.91 -18.75 -8.91
CA LEU A 38 -4.26 -20.16 -8.74
C LEU A 38 -5.76 -20.36 -8.55
N ILE A 39 -6.42 -19.52 -7.76
CA ILE A 39 -7.88 -19.58 -7.59
C ILE A 39 -8.58 -19.34 -8.93
N VAL A 40 -8.17 -18.33 -9.69
CA VAL A 40 -8.74 -18.04 -11.01
C VAL A 40 -8.55 -19.22 -11.97
N GLU A 41 -7.35 -19.79 -12.03
CA GLU A 41 -7.05 -20.96 -12.87
C GLU A 41 -7.89 -22.19 -12.47
N GLN A 42 -8.02 -22.47 -11.17
CA GLN A 42 -8.84 -23.58 -10.66
C GLN A 42 -10.31 -23.41 -10.99
N ILE A 43 -10.85 -22.19 -10.87
CA ILE A 43 -12.25 -21.88 -11.23
C ILE A 43 -12.48 -22.10 -12.73
N ILE A 44 -11.54 -21.66 -13.59
CA ILE A 44 -11.65 -21.84 -15.04
C ILE A 44 -11.63 -23.33 -15.42
N GLN A 45 -10.75 -24.10 -14.78
CA GLN A 45 -10.61 -25.54 -15.04
C GLN A 45 -11.72 -26.39 -14.39
N ARG A 46 -12.68 -25.77 -13.66
CA ARG A 46 -13.69 -26.45 -12.84
C ARG A 46 -13.09 -27.50 -11.89
N ALA A 47 -11.86 -27.27 -11.45
CA ALA A 47 -11.17 -28.13 -10.50
C ALA A 47 -11.63 -27.83 -9.07
N SER A 48 -11.46 -28.80 -8.15
CA SER A 48 -11.68 -28.56 -6.73
C SER A 48 -10.66 -27.55 -6.20
N LEU A 49 -11.12 -26.61 -5.35
CA LEU A 49 -10.24 -25.61 -4.72
C LEU A 49 -9.26 -26.31 -3.78
N GLN A 50 -7.99 -26.36 -4.19
CA GLN A 50 -6.92 -26.94 -3.39
C GLN A 50 -6.41 -25.91 -2.37
N TRP A 51 -6.47 -26.27 -1.09
CA TRP A 51 -5.97 -25.45 0.01
C TRP A 51 -4.44 -25.52 0.09
N ASN A 52 -3.78 -24.74 -0.77
CA ASN A 52 -2.33 -24.59 -0.76
C ASN A 52 -1.89 -23.39 0.08
N SER A 53 -0.62 -23.36 0.51
CA SER A 53 -0.07 -22.26 1.30
C SER A 53 -0.26 -20.87 0.66
N PHE A 54 -0.26 -20.78 -0.68
CA PHE A 54 -0.53 -19.53 -1.40
C PHE A 54 -1.98 -19.03 -1.21
N VAL A 55 -2.95 -19.95 -1.27
CA VAL A 55 -4.38 -19.64 -1.07
C VAL A 55 -4.61 -19.25 0.39
N GLN A 56 -3.98 -19.96 1.33
CA GLN A 56 -4.05 -19.66 2.74
C GLN A 56 -3.50 -18.25 3.06
N THR A 57 -2.32 -17.90 2.54
CA THR A 57 -1.72 -16.56 2.71
C THR A 57 -2.63 -15.47 2.13
N LEU A 58 -3.24 -15.71 0.96
CA LEU A 58 -4.20 -14.78 0.37
C LEU A 58 -5.42 -14.57 1.28
N VAL A 59 -6.09 -15.66 1.71
CA VAL A 59 -7.30 -15.59 2.54
C VAL A 59 -7.00 -14.84 3.85
N VAL A 60 -5.89 -15.16 4.49
CA VAL A 60 -5.44 -14.47 5.70
C VAL A 60 -5.24 -12.97 5.48
N LEU A 61 -4.60 -12.59 4.37
CA LEU A 61 -4.41 -11.18 4.03
C LEU A 61 -5.73 -10.46 3.73
N LEU A 62 -6.69 -11.13 3.10
CA LEU A 62 -8.02 -10.57 2.83
C LEU A 62 -8.79 -10.34 4.13
N VAL A 63 -8.84 -11.34 5.01
CA VAL A 63 -9.47 -11.22 6.34
C VAL A 63 -8.80 -10.12 7.15
N PHE A 64 -7.47 -10.08 7.19
CA PHE A 64 -6.72 -9.03 7.86
C PHE A 64 -7.03 -7.64 7.28
N THR A 65 -7.23 -7.54 5.96
CA THR A 65 -7.59 -6.28 5.29
C THR A 65 -9.01 -5.82 5.63
N ILE A 66 -9.97 -6.74 5.76
CA ILE A 66 -11.33 -6.43 6.20
C ILE A 66 -11.31 -5.85 7.61
N VAL A 67 -10.56 -6.49 8.52
CA VAL A 67 -10.48 -6.10 9.93
C VAL A 67 -9.71 -4.80 10.13
N PHE A 68 -8.52 -4.67 9.52
CA PHE A 68 -7.58 -3.59 9.82
C PHE A 68 -7.42 -2.56 8.70
N GLY A 69 -8.22 -2.66 7.63
CA GLY A 69 -8.03 -1.91 6.40
C GLY A 69 -6.75 -2.33 5.68
N ARG A 70 -6.29 -1.50 4.74
CA ARG A 70 -5.10 -1.78 3.92
C ARG A 70 -3.77 -1.54 4.65
N PHE A 71 -3.71 -1.92 5.92
CA PHE A 71 -2.52 -1.82 6.77
C PHE A 71 -1.33 -2.57 6.17
N PHE A 72 -1.56 -3.73 5.54
CA PHE A 72 -0.53 -4.49 4.84
C PHE A 72 0.23 -3.64 3.79
N CYS A 73 -0.49 -2.94 2.91
CA CYS A 73 0.11 -2.01 1.94
C CYS A 73 0.83 -0.83 2.60
N GLY A 74 0.46 -0.51 3.85
CA GLY A 74 1.01 0.58 4.63
C GLY A 74 2.35 0.28 5.32
N PHE A 75 2.53 -0.96 5.77
CA PHE A 75 3.61 -1.33 6.71
C PHE A 75 4.39 -2.58 6.33
N SER A 76 3.78 -3.57 5.69
CA SER A 76 4.41 -4.88 5.48
C SER A 76 4.72 -5.18 4.01
N CYS A 77 4.05 -4.50 3.08
CA CYS A 77 4.27 -4.69 1.65
C CYS A 77 5.64 -4.13 1.22
N ALA A 78 6.50 -5.01 0.68
CA ALA A 78 7.84 -4.66 0.22
C ALA A 78 7.84 -3.57 -0.88
N PHE A 79 6.90 -3.63 -1.82
CA PHE A 79 6.69 -2.59 -2.84
C PHE A 79 6.30 -1.23 -2.26
N GLY A 80 5.53 -1.23 -1.17
CA GLY A 80 5.16 -0.01 -0.46
C GLY A 80 6.38 0.65 0.21
N THR A 81 7.21 -0.16 0.87
CA THR A 81 8.47 0.27 1.48
C THR A 81 9.46 0.78 0.43
N TRP A 82 9.60 0.06 -0.70
CA TRP A 82 10.43 0.49 -1.82
C TRP A 82 9.98 1.84 -2.39
N GLY A 83 8.67 2.03 -2.60
CA GLY A 83 8.14 3.30 -3.08
C GLY A 83 8.34 4.46 -2.10
N ASP A 84 8.16 4.22 -0.80
CA ASP A 84 8.43 5.24 0.24
C ASP A 84 9.93 5.59 0.29
N PHE A 85 10.83 4.62 0.10
CA PHE A 85 12.28 4.81 0.04
C PHE A 85 12.71 5.61 -1.19
N VAL A 86 12.28 5.20 -2.39
CA VAL A 86 12.60 5.88 -3.65
C VAL A 86 12.10 7.33 -3.62
N TYR A 87 10.89 7.57 -3.12
CA TYR A 87 10.35 8.92 -2.95
C TYR A 87 11.14 9.76 -1.94
N PHE A 88 11.62 9.15 -0.86
CA PHE A 88 12.45 9.84 0.13
C PHE A 88 13.78 10.31 -0.48
N ILE A 89 14.46 9.41 -1.21
CA ILE A 89 15.72 9.72 -1.91
C ILE A 89 15.49 10.79 -2.98
N SER A 90 14.45 10.64 -3.82
CA SER A 90 14.14 11.62 -4.85
C SER A 90 13.80 13.00 -4.26
N SER A 91 13.07 13.04 -3.15
CA SER A 91 12.76 14.27 -2.42
C SER A 91 14.02 14.94 -1.87
N MET A 92 14.98 14.16 -1.38
CA MET A 92 16.26 14.68 -0.89
C MET A 92 17.10 15.27 -2.03
N ILE A 93 17.22 14.57 -3.16
CA ILE A 93 17.92 15.04 -4.35
C ILE A 93 17.26 16.31 -4.90
N ARG A 94 15.93 16.32 -4.99
CA ARG A 94 15.14 17.45 -5.49
C ARG A 94 15.31 18.71 -4.64
N LYS A 95 15.35 18.55 -3.30
CA LYS A 95 15.67 19.63 -2.35
C LYS A 95 17.10 20.16 -2.53
N LYS A 96 18.08 19.27 -2.68
CA LYS A 96 19.48 19.66 -2.94
C LYS A 96 19.61 20.42 -4.27
N ARG A 97 18.87 20.01 -5.30
CA ARG A 97 18.85 20.64 -6.63
C ARG A 97 17.89 21.84 -6.76
N LYS A 98 17.29 22.31 -5.65
CA LYS A 98 16.29 23.40 -5.61
C LYS A 98 15.14 23.26 -6.63
N LYS A 99 14.83 22.04 -7.08
CA LYS A 99 13.73 21.82 -8.03
C LYS A 99 12.40 21.73 -7.28
N LYS A 100 11.34 22.32 -7.82
CA LYS A 100 9.99 22.22 -7.24
C LYS A 100 9.48 20.77 -7.40
N PRO A 101 8.68 20.26 -6.45
CA PRO A 101 7.98 19.00 -6.66
C PRO A 101 7.05 19.11 -7.87
N LEU A 102 7.14 18.13 -8.77
CA LEU A 102 6.30 18.08 -9.96
C LEU A 102 4.84 17.91 -9.50
N LYS A 103 3.99 18.89 -9.78
CA LYS A 103 2.56 18.87 -9.43
C LYS A 103 1.69 18.17 -10.49
N CYS A 104 2.30 17.60 -11.53
CA CYS A 104 1.61 17.06 -12.72
C CYS A 104 0.49 16.05 -12.41
N PHE A 105 0.55 15.37 -11.27
CA PHE A 105 -0.42 14.34 -10.89
C PHE A 105 -1.49 14.80 -9.88
N SER A 106 -1.54 16.07 -9.49
CA SER A 106 -2.47 16.52 -8.43
C SER A 106 -3.95 16.46 -8.82
N LYS A 107 -4.31 16.84 -10.06
CA LYS A 107 -5.68 16.70 -10.60
C LYS A 107 -5.88 15.36 -11.31
N ALA A 108 -4.96 14.99 -12.22
CA ALA A 108 -5.01 13.74 -12.98
C ALA A 108 -4.97 12.49 -12.07
N GLY A 109 -4.29 12.57 -10.93
CA GLY A 109 -4.15 11.46 -9.98
C GLY A 109 -5.45 11.03 -9.28
N LYS A 110 -6.56 11.75 -9.40
CA LYS A 110 -7.88 11.23 -8.98
C LYS A 110 -8.41 10.22 -9.98
N ILE A 111 -8.33 10.54 -11.27
CA ILE A 111 -8.78 9.67 -12.38
C ILE A 111 -7.83 8.49 -12.54
N LEU A 112 -6.52 8.73 -12.51
CA LEU A 112 -5.53 7.68 -12.68
C LEU A 112 -5.59 6.62 -11.57
N ARG A 113 -6.21 6.92 -10.41
CA ARG A 113 -6.44 5.92 -9.37
C ARG A 113 -7.25 4.74 -9.88
N TYR A 114 -8.13 4.94 -10.86
CA TYR A 114 -8.93 3.86 -11.44
C TYR A 114 -8.11 2.94 -12.36
N LEU A 115 -6.92 3.36 -12.78
CA LEU A 115 -6.05 2.57 -13.66
C LEU A 115 -5.70 1.21 -13.04
N LYS A 116 -5.58 1.10 -11.71
CA LYS A 116 -5.32 -0.19 -11.05
C LYS A 116 -6.45 -1.21 -11.26
N TYR A 117 -7.69 -0.75 -11.42
CA TYR A 117 -8.83 -1.63 -11.73
C TYR A 117 -8.80 -2.07 -13.19
N VAL A 118 -8.36 -1.19 -14.10
CA VAL A 118 -8.11 -1.57 -15.50
C VAL A 118 -6.98 -2.60 -15.57
N VAL A 119 -5.88 -2.40 -14.84
CA VAL A 119 -4.79 -3.38 -14.73
C VAL A 119 -5.30 -4.71 -14.16
N LEU A 120 -6.14 -4.67 -13.12
CA LEU A 120 -6.76 -5.88 -12.55
C LEU A 120 -7.62 -6.61 -13.60
N LEU A 121 -8.45 -5.89 -14.35
CA LEU A 121 -9.28 -6.45 -15.42
C LEU A 121 -8.42 -7.11 -16.51
N VAL A 122 -7.38 -6.42 -16.97
CA VAL A 122 -6.45 -6.94 -17.99
C VAL A 122 -5.75 -8.20 -17.50
N VAL A 123 -5.24 -8.19 -16.26
CA VAL A 123 -4.61 -9.36 -15.64
C VAL A 123 -5.59 -10.54 -15.58
N LEU A 124 -6.85 -10.30 -15.19
CA LEU A 124 -7.87 -11.33 -15.11
C LEU A 124 -8.18 -11.92 -16.50
N LEU A 125 -8.36 -11.08 -17.52
CA LEU A 125 -8.60 -11.52 -18.91
C LEU A 125 -7.43 -12.33 -19.47
N LEU A 126 -6.19 -11.95 -19.18
CA LEU A 126 -5.00 -12.70 -19.59
C LEU A 126 -4.90 -14.06 -18.89
N CYS A 127 -5.28 -14.15 -17.62
CA CYS A 127 -5.38 -15.42 -16.91
C CYS A 127 -6.47 -16.31 -17.52
N ILE A 128 -7.63 -15.75 -17.87
CA ILE A 128 -8.73 -16.49 -18.53
C ILE A 128 -8.30 -17.04 -19.89
N LYS A 129 -7.51 -16.29 -20.66
CA LYS A 129 -6.98 -16.73 -21.97
C LYS A 129 -5.82 -17.74 -21.87
N GLY A 130 -5.37 -18.11 -20.67
CA GLY A 130 -4.26 -19.05 -20.47
C GLY A 130 -2.85 -18.44 -20.57
N TYR A 131 -2.72 -17.11 -20.72
CA TYR A 131 -1.41 -16.40 -20.72
C TYR A 131 -0.85 -16.12 -19.33
N SER A 132 -1.36 -16.84 -18.34
CA SER A 132 -0.93 -16.90 -16.95
C SER A 132 0.59 -16.88 -16.75
N SER A 133 1.35 -17.68 -17.51
CA SER A 133 2.81 -17.76 -17.42
C SER A 133 3.50 -16.47 -17.88
N ALA A 134 3.01 -15.85 -18.96
CA ALA A 134 3.53 -14.61 -19.50
C ALA A 134 3.28 -13.42 -18.55
N VAL A 135 2.11 -13.39 -17.88
CA VAL A 135 1.81 -12.38 -16.86
C VAL A 135 2.78 -12.51 -15.68
N ALA A 136 3.10 -13.73 -15.25
CA ALA A 136 4.06 -13.93 -14.16
C ALA A 136 5.47 -13.44 -14.54
N VAL A 137 5.93 -13.74 -15.76
CA VAL A 137 7.28 -13.39 -16.23
C VAL A 137 7.45 -11.90 -16.53
N HIS A 138 6.50 -11.27 -17.23
CA HIS A 138 6.63 -9.87 -17.67
C HIS A 138 6.10 -8.84 -16.67
N SER A 139 5.56 -9.26 -15.53
CA SER A 139 5.08 -8.32 -14.51
C SER A 139 6.23 -7.62 -13.80
N PRO A 140 6.03 -6.38 -13.30
CA PRO A 140 7.05 -5.70 -12.49
C PRO A 140 7.32 -6.42 -11.16
N PHE A 141 6.45 -7.34 -10.75
CA PHE A 141 6.56 -8.13 -9.51
C PHE A 141 7.66 -9.17 -9.57
N SER A 142 7.77 -9.90 -10.68
CA SER A 142 8.84 -10.89 -10.87
C SER A 142 10.20 -10.20 -10.90
N ALA A 143 10.31 -9.09 -11.64
CA ALA A 143 11.51 -8.27 -11.70
C ALA A 143 11.93 -7.76 -10.30
N PHE A 144 10.99 -7.25 -9.50
CA PHE A 144 11.27 -6.82 -8.13
C PHE A 144 11.66 -7.97 -7.20
N SER A 145 10.98 -9.12 -7.26
CA SER A 145 11.30 -10.29 -6.44
C SER A 145 12.71 -10.82 -6.73
N ARG A 146 13.14 -10.79 -8.00
CA ARG A 146 14.48 -11.21 -8.42
C ARG A 146 15.56 -10.19 -8.06
N PHE A 147 15.24 -8.89 -8.21
CA PHE A 147 16.09 -7.80 -7.73
C PHE A 147 16.37 -7.92 -6.23
N HIS A 148 15.34 -8.21 -5.42
CA HIS A 148 15.50 -8.43 -3.99
C HIS A 148 16.35 -9.67 -3.66
N GLN A 149 16.34 -10.69 -4.51
CA GLN A 149 17.20 -11.87 -4.38
C GLN A 149 18.62 -11.66 -4.94
N LEU A 150 18.96 -10.44 -5.37
CA LEU A 150 20.23 -10.10 -6.03
C LEU A 150 20.53 -10.98 -7.26
N LYS A 151 19.48 -11.47 -7.93
CA LYS A 151 19.60 -12.27 -9.17
C LYS A 151 19.39 -11.38 -10.40
N MET A 152 20.12 -11.67 -11.47
CA MET A 152 19.97 -11.01 -12.78
C MET A 152 18.57 -11.26 -13.34
N ALA A 153 18.04 -10.30 -14.11
CA ALA A 153 16.68 -10.37 -14.65
C ALA A 153 16.67 -11.02 -16.03
N ASP A 154 15.85 -12.07 -16.20
CA ASP A 154 15.79 -12.87 -17.44
C ASP A 154 15.00 -12.19 -18.59
N SER A 155 14.23 -11.13 -18.29
CA SER A 155 13.38 -10.45 -19.27
C SER A 155 13.63 -8.94 -19.31
N LEU A 156 14.03 -8.43 -20.48
CA LEU A 156 14.17 -7.01 -20.79
C LEU A 156 12.85 -6.25 -20.55
N ILE A 157 11.71 -6.87 -20.89
CA ILE A 157 10.38 -6.26 -20.76
C ILE A 157 10.00 -6.05 -19.29
N GLY A 158 10.15 -7.08 -18.45
CA GLY A 158 9.82 -6.99 -17.02
C GLY A 158 10.71 -5.98 -16.28
N THR A 159 12.00 -5.96 -16.61
CA THR A 159 12.98 -5.03 -16.04
C THR A 159 12.70 -3.58 -16.47
N GLY A 160 12.43 -3.36 -17.76
CA GLY A 160 12.06 -2.04 -18.28
C GLY A 160 10.80 -1.50 -17.60
N LEU A 161 9.78 -2.35 -17.44
CA LEU A 161 8.54 -1.98 -16.74
C LEU A 161 8.80 -1.67 -15.26
N PHE A 162 9.62 -2.45 -14.57
CA PHE A 162 10.01 -2.19 -13.17
C PHE A 162 10.75 -0.86 -13.01
N LEU A 163 11.69 -0.54 -13.90
CA LEU A 163 12.41 0.73 -13.90
C LEU A 163 11.47 1.92 -14.17
N LEU A 164 10.53 1.76 -15.10
CA LEU A 164 9.50 2.77 -15.38
C LEU A 164 8.63 3.02 -14.15
N VAL A 165 8.15 1.96 -13.49
CA VAL A 165 7.37 2.06 -12.25
C VAL A 165 8.18 2.73 -11.14
N THR A 166 9.46 2.37 -10.99
CA THR A 166 10.37 2.96 -10.01
C THR A 166 10.60 4.45 -10.29
N ALA A 167 10.73 4.85 -11.55
CA ALA A 167 10.78 6.26 -11.94
C ALA A 167 9.48 6.99 -11.54
N GLY A 168 8.31 6.37 -11.74
CA GLY A 168 7.03 6.87 -11.26
C GLY A 168 6.97 7.06 -9.74
N MET A 169 7.51 6.12 -8.97
CA MET A 169 7.63 6.23 -7.50
C MET A 169 8.52 7.39 -7.05
N ALA A 170 9.52 7.78 -7.85
CA ALA A 170 10.33 8.95 -7.56
C ALA A 170 9.56 10.26 -7.72
N LEU A 171 8.45 10.27 -8.48
CA LEU A 171 7.63 11.45 -8.72
C LEU A 171 6.54 11.62 -7.66
N GLU A 172 5.80 10.55 -7.36
CA GLU A 172 4.64 10.53 -6.47
C GLU A 172 4.79 9.47 -5.37
N PRO A 173 4.41 9.77 -4.12
CA PRO A 173 4.48 8.80 -3.03
C PRO A 173 3.57 7.61 -3.35
N ARG A 174 4.11 6.40 -3.20
CA ARG A 174 3.38 5.13 -3.41
C ARG A 174 2.66 5.05 -4.77
N PHE A 175 3.27 5.63 -5.82
CA PHE A 175 2.76 5.65 -7.20
C PHE A 175 2.17 4.28 -7.63
N PHE A 176 2.94 3.22 -7.44
CA PHE A 176 2.53 1.87 -7.82
C PHE A 176 1.28 1.36 -7.08
N CYS A 177 1.27 1.46 -5.75
CA CYS A 177 0.15 1.01 -4.93
C CYS A 177 -1.13 1.83 -5.17
N ARG A 178 -0.97 3.05 -5.69
CA ARG A 178 -2.07 3.97 -6.01
C ARG A 178 -2.64 3.77 -7.40
N PHE A 179 -1.81 3.43 -8.40
CA PHE A 179 -2.21 3.48 -9.82
C PHE A 179 -2.09 2.16 -10.59
N LEU A 180 -1.24 1.23 -10.17
CA LEU A 180 -0.88 0.06 -11.00
C LEU A 180 -1.00 -1.28 -10.27
N CYS A 181 -1.15 -1.29 -8.96
CA CYS A 181 -1.14 -2.52 -8.17
C CYS A 181 -2.51 -3.25 -8.24
N PRO A 182 -2.60 -4.45 -8.87
CA PRO A 182 -3.84 -5.21 -8.98
C PRO A 182 -4.26 -5.78 -7.62
N MET A 183 -3.34 -6.26 -6.78
CA MET A 183 -3.63 -6.61 -5.37
C MET A 183 -4.14 -5.40 -4.59
N GLY A 184 -3.59 -4.22 -4.86
CA GLY A 184 -4.06 -2.97 -4.28
C GLY A 184 -5.50 -2.66 -4.68
N ALA A 185 -5.90 -3.00 -5.91
CA ALA A 185 -7.27 -2.89 -6.38
C ALA A 185 -8.20 -3.86 -5.63
N VAL A 186 -7.83 -5.14 -5.53
CA VAL A 186 -8.58 -6.17 -4.77
C VAL A 186 -8.80 -5.73 -3.32
N PHE A 187 -7.74 -5.30 -2.63
CA PHE A 187 -7.83 -4.81 -1.26
C PHE A 187 -8.64 -3.52 -1.11
N SER A 188 -8.86 -2.76 -2.17
CA SER A 188 -9.71 -1.55 -2.14
C SER A 188 -11.18 -1.86 -2.31
N LEU A 189 -11.51 -3.00 -2.91
CA LEU A 189 -12.88 -3.48 -3.09
C LEU A 189 -13.42 -4.21 -1.85
N MET A 190 -12.53 -4.63 -0.95
CA MET A 190 -12.92 -5.32 0.28
C MET A 190 -13.66 -4.37 1.23
N PRO A 191 -14.71 -4.85 1.92
CA PRO A 191 -15.39 -4.08 2.95
C PRO A 191 -14.46 -3.90 4.14
N VAL A 192 -14.11 -2.66 4.45
CA VAL A 192 -13.28 -2.34 5.63
C VAL A 192 -14.21 -2.03 6.79
N LEU A 193 -13.99 -2.65 7.94
CA LEU A 193 -14.78 -2.39 9.14
C LEU A 193 -14.65 -0.92 9.59
N PRO A 194 -15.74 -0.31 10.11
CA PRO A 194 -15.82 1.14 10.35
C PRO A 194 -14.78 1.65 11.35
N PHE A 195 -14.38 0.84 12.33
CA PHE A 195 -13.34 1.21 13.31
C PHE A 195 -11.92 1.28 12.71
N SER A 196 -11.71 0.73 11.52
CA SER A 196 -10.43 0.82 10.81
C SER A 196 -10.38 2.01 9.86
N VAL A 197 -11.51 2.68 9.63
CA VAL A 197 -11.59 3.90 8.82
C VAL A 197 -11.11 5.10 9.63
N ILE A 198 -10.22 5.89 9.04
CA ILE A 198 -9.74 7.13 9.67
C ILE A 198 -10.71 8.26 9.31
N LYS A 199 -11.30 8.88 10.33
CA LYS A 199 -12.22 10.00 10.24
C LYS A 199 -11.59 11.27 10.81
N ARG A 200 -12.26 12.40 10.58
CA ARG A 200 -11.88 13.69 11.13
C ARG A 200 -13.08 14.46 11.65
N ASN A 201 -12.97 14.97 12.88
CA ASN A 201 -13.89 15.97 13.38
C ASN A 201 -13.59 17.34 12.71
N ARG A 202 -14.39 17.70 11.70
CA ARG A 202 -14.22 18.94 10.92
C ARG A 202 -14.54 20.19 11.74
N GLU A 203 -15.49 20.12 12.66
CA GLU A 203 -15.98 21.26 13.43
C GLU A 203 -14.90 21.80 14.37
N ASN A 204 -14.14 20.91 14.98
CA ASN A 204 -13.04 21.27 15.87
C ASN A 204 -11.75 21.63 15.13
N CYS A 205 -11.74 21.60 13.78
CA CYS A 205 -10.54 21.91 13.00
C CYS A 205 -10.28 23.41 12.93
N ILE A 206 -8.99 23.75 12.86
CA ILE A 206 -8.56 25.10 12.48
C ILE A 206 -9.18 25.44 11.11
N PRO A 207 -9.74 26.64 10.91
CA PRO A 207 -10.31 27.06 9.63
C PRO A 207 -9.35 26.82 8.47
N ASN A 208 -9.84 26.26 7.36
CA ASN A 208 -9.06 25.92 6.16
C ASN A 208 -7.87 24.96 6.37
N CYS A 209 -7.80 24.22 7.47
CA CYS A 209 -6.73 23.26 7.71
C CYS A 209 -6.76 22.07 6.74
N LYS A 210 -5.65 21.87 6.02
CA LYS A 210 -5.42 20.75 5.09
C LYS A 210 -4.22 19.87 5.49
N ALA A 211 -3.75 19.95 6.74
CA ALA A 211 -2.55 19.26 7.20
C ALA A 211 -2.63 17.73 7.02
N CYS A 212 -3.78 17.12 7.30
CA CYS A 212 -4.02 15.69 7.13
C CYS A 212 -4.01 15.26 5.66
N ASN A 213 -4.59 16.08 4.76
CA ASN A 213 -4.67 15.78 3.34
C ASN A 213 -3.29 15.92 2.68
N LEU A 214 -2.50 16.92 3.08
CA LEU A 214 -1.15 17.17 2.57
C LEU A 214 -0.13 16.09 2.95
N VAL A 215 -0.35 15.36 4.05
CA VAL A 215 0.54 14.27 4.48
C VAL A 215 0.08 12.90 3.98
N CYS A 216 -1.13 12.79 3.43
CA CYS A 216 -1.71 11.53 2.98
C CYS A 216 -1.00 11.03 1.70
N PRO A 217 -0.31 9.88 1.73
CA PRO A 217 0.39 9.36 0.55
C PRO A 217 -0.57 8.93 -0.57
N ALA A 218 -1.83 8.63 -0.24
CA ALA A 218 -2.87 8.31 -1.22
C ALA A 218 -3.55 9.56 -1.83
N ASN A 219 -3.19 10.76 -1.34
CA ASN A 219 -3.83 12.04 -1.68
C ASN A 219 -5.37 11.94 -1.56
N LEU A 220 -5.82 11.48 -0.39
CA LEU A 220 -7.23 11.35 -0.03
C LEU A 220 -7.70 12.56 0.76
N GLU A 221 -8.96 12.90 0.55
CA GLU A 221 -9.71 13.74 1.48
C GLU A 221 -10.20 12.84 2.62
N ILE A 222 -9.82 13.19 3.86
CA ILE A 222 -10.21 12.43 5.05
C ILE A 222 -11.67 12.75 5.35
N PRO A 223 -12.55 11.73 5.41
CA PRO A 223 -13.99 11.94 5.61
C PRO A 223 -14.26 12.61 6.96
N SER A 224 -15.27 13.48 6.96
CA SER A 224 -15.83 14.02 8.21
C SER A 224 -16.61 12.95 8.95
N ASP A 225 -16.72 13.05 10.28
CA ASP A 225 -17.56 12.14 11.07
C ASP A 225 -19.03 12.09 10.61
N LYS A 226 -19.49 13.19 9.99
CA LYS A 226 -20.85 13.36 9.44
C LYS A 226 -21.06 12.75 8.04
N GLU A 227 -20.00 12.48 7.29
CA GLU A 227 -20.08 12.02 5.88
C GLU A 227 -20.21 10.48 5.77
N GLY A 228 -20.26 9.77 6.90
CA GLY A 228 -20.33 8.31 6.95
C GLY A 228 -19.04 7.61 6.49
N ASP A 229 -19.09 6.28 6.39
CA ASP A 229 -17.91 5.43 6.08
C ASP A 229 -17.62 5.29 4.57
N ASN A 230 -18.44 5.92 3.72
CA ASN A 230 -18.58 5.57 2.30
C ASN A 230 -17.69 6.35 1.31
N ALA A 231 -17.03 7.45 1.70
CA ALA A 231 -16.43 8.34 0.68
C ALA A 231 -15.05 7.88 0.15
N THR A 232 -14.23 7.15 0.91
CA THR A 232 -12.81 6.90 0.54
C THR A 232 -12.12 5.76 1.30
N SER A 233 -12.85 4.95 2.07
CA SER A 233 -12.30 3.96 3.02
C SER A 233 -11.41 2.90 2.37
N GLY A 234 -11.82 2.32 1.23
CA GLY A 234 -11.05 1.30 0.50
C GLY A 234 -9.73 1.80 -0.09
N GLU A 235 -9.57 3.11 -0.32
CA GLU A 235 -8.32 3.67 -0.87
C GLU A 235 -7.28 4.00 0.21
N CYS A 236 -7.69 4.01 1.48
CA CYS A 236 -6.83 4.37 2.59
C CYS A 236 -5.85 3.23 2.92
N PHE A 237 -4.55 3.48 2.77
CA PHE A 237 -3.49 2.56 3.20
C PHE A 237 -3.39 2.35 4.73
N SER A 238 -4.28 2.96 5.51
CA SER A 238 -4.31 2.83 6.98
C SER A 238 -2.95 3.11 7.66
N CYS A 239 -2.16 4.01 7.06
CA CYS A 239 -0.81 4.33 7.52
C CYS A 239 -0.76 5.30 8.72
N GLY A 240 -1.89 5.96 9.03
CA GLY A 240 -2.06 6.92 10.14
C GLY A 240 -1.11 8.12 10.20
N LYS A 241 -0.37 8.42 9.12
CA LYS A 241 0.40 9.67 9.00
C LYS A 241 -0.44 10.93 9.26
N CYS A 242 -1.72 10.89 8.91
CA CYS A 242 -2.70 11.95 9.20
C CYS A 242 -3.03 12.12 10.69
N ILE A 243 -2.98 11.05 11.50
CA ILE A 243 -3.17 11.06 12.96
C ILE A 243 -1.93 11.65 13.64
N GLY A 244 -0.73 11.27 13.19
CA GLY A 244 0.52 11.83 13.69
C GLY A 244 0.69 13.32 13.40
N LYS A 245 0.23 13.80 12.23
CA LYS A 245 0.48 15.17 11.78
C LYS A 245 -0.55 16.21 12.23
N CYS A 246 -1.73 15.78 12.71
CA CYS A 246 -2.81 16.69 13.06
C CYS A 246 -2.45 17.56 14.28
N PRO A 247 -2.49 18.91 14.17
CA PRO A 247 -2.12 19.80 15.27
C PRO A 247 -3.14 19.81 16.42
N LYS A 248 -4.44 19.71 16.10
CA LYS A 248 -5.55 19.70 17.05
C LYS A 248 -6.02 18.29 17.44
N GLN A 249 -5.38 17.24 16.91
CA GLN A 249 -5.71 15.84 17.20
C GLN A 249 -7.12 15.39 16.76
N ASN A 250 -7.76 16.12 15.84
CA ASN A 250 -9.13 15.81 15.39
C ASN A 250 -9.21 14.63 14.41
N THR A 251 -8.10 13.96 14.08
CA THR A 251 -8.09 12.77 13.22
C THR A 251 -8.00 11.51 14.08
N HIS A 252 -8.94 10.59 13.89
CA HIS A 252 -9.06 9.37 14.69
C HIS A 252 -9.62 8.22 13.86
N ASN A 253 -9.51 7.01 14.38
CA ASN A 253 -10.15 5.81 13.86
C ASN A 253 -11.13 5.23 14.90
N GLY A 254 -11.82 6.12 15.62
CA GLY A 254 -12.71 5.76 16.74
C GLY A 254 -12.01 5.47 18.06
N LEU A 255 -10.68 5.48 18.09
CA LEU A 255 -9.88 5.28 19.31
C LEU A 255 -9.07 6.53 19.71
N PRO A 256 -8.70 6.65 21.01
CA PRO A 256 -7.90 7.76 21.50
C PRO A 256 -6.51 7.80 20.83
N ARG A 257 -5.99 8.99 20.54
CA ARG A 257 -4.67 9.17 19.90
C ARG A 257 -3.53 8.47 20.64
N ARG A 258 -3.59 8.42 21.98
CA ARG A 258 -2.59 7.74 22.82
C ARG A 258 -2.49 6.25 22.52
N LEU A 259 -3.60 5.61 22.13
CA LEU A 259 -3.64 4.19 21.77
C LEU A 259 -3.20 3.91 20.34
N TRP A 260 -3.04 4.93 19.49
CA TRP A 260 -2.72 4.70 18.08
C TRP A 260 -1.38 3.97 17.86
N LEU A 261 -0.34 4.38 18.59
CA LEU A 261 0.98 3.76 18.49
C LEU A 261 1.01 2.31 19.00
N PRO A 262 0.50 1.96 20.20
CA PRO A 262 0.45 0.57 20.64
C PRO A 262 -0.45 -0.28 19.74
N MET A 263 -1.53 0.26 19.18
CA MET A 263 -2.34 -0.46 18.19
C MET A 263 -1.58 -0.74 16.89
N LEU A 264 -0.79 0.21 16.41
CA LEU A 264 0.04 0.01 15.21
C LEU A 264 1.04 -1.12 15.43
N VAL A 265 1.71 -1.14 16.59
CA VAL A 265 2.62 -2.22 16.98
C VAL A 265 1.85 -3.53 17.13
N GLY A 266 0.69 -3.53 17.79
CA GLY A 266 -0.17 -4.70 17.96
C GLY A 266 -0.60 -5.32 16.62
N LYS A 267 -1.04 -4.50 15.65
CA LYS A 267 -1.39 -4.96 14.29
C LYS A 267 -0.18 -5.58 13.59
N ALA A 268 1.00 -4.98 13.72
CA ALA A 268 2.23 -5.51 13.17
C ALA A 268 2.63 -6.84 13.83
N VAL A 269 2.51 -6.97 15.15
CA VAL A 269 2.80 -8.21 15.89
C VAL A 269 1.82 -9.31 15.51
N ILE A 270 0.51 -9.03 15.48
CA ILE A 270 -0.51 -9.99 15.06
C ILE A 270 -0.17 -10.54 13.66
N LEU A 271 0.12 -9.63 12.73
CA LEU A 271 0.47 -10.01 11.37
C LEU A 271 1.76 -10.84 11.30
N PHE A 272 2.77 -10.49 12.10
CA PHE A 272 4.03 -11.24 12.20
C PHE A 272 3.81 -12.65 12.75
N VAL A 273 3.03 -12.79 13.83
CA VAL A 273 2.70 -14.07 14.45
C VAL A 273 1.94 -14.96 13.49
N ILE A 274 0.93 -14.40 12.78
CA ILE A 274 0.18 -15.14 11.78
C ILE A 274 1.12 -15.69 10.69
N PHE A 275 2.04 -14.89 10.17
CA PHE A 275 2.97 -15.38 9.14
C PHE A 275 4.01 -16.36 9.65
N ARG A 276 4.41 -16.27 10.91
CA ARG A 276 5.26 -17.29 11.54
C ARG A 276 4.57 -18.64 11.72
N ILE A 277 3.24 -18.66 11.78
CA ILE A 277 2.46 -19.92 11.87
C ILE A 277 2.28 -20.53 10.47
N LEU A 278 2.25 -19.70 9.42
CA LEU A 278 2.02 -20.12 8.04
C LEU A 278 3.27 -20.61 7.29
N TYR A 279 4.46 -20.20 7.73
CA TYR A 279 5.76 -20.46 7.11
C TYR A 279 6.76 -20.96 8.15
#